data_AF-A0A939DSW2-F1
#
_entry.id   AF-A0A939DSW2-F1
#
_cell.length_a   1.000
_cell.length_b   1.000
_cell.length_c   1.000
_cell.angle_alpha   90.00
_cell.angle_beta   90.00
_cell.angle_gamma   90.00
#
_symmetry.space_group_name_H-M   'P 1'
#
loop_
_entity.id
_entity.type
_entity.pdbx_description
1 polymer ?
#
loop_
_entity_poly.entity_id
_entity_poly.type
_entity_poly.pdbx_seq_one_letter_code
_entity_poly.pdbx_strand_id
1 'polypeptide(L)'
;DMIRILDSTAHKIPADKPRYLMGVGKPEDIVEAVRRGIDMFDCVMPTRNARNGHLFVTEGVIKIRNSRHKTDTGPLDEKCDCYTCKNYSRSYL
;
A
#
# COMPACT_ATOMS: atom_id res chain seq x y z
N ASP A 1 -10.87 9.86 11.90
CA ASP A 1 -10.35 10.06 13.27
C ASP A 1 -8.84 9.96 13.41
N MET A 2 -8.17 8.98 12.78
CA MET A 2 -6.70 8.87 12.80
C MET A 2 -5.99 10.21 12.52
N ILE A 3 -6.36 10.88 11.42
CA ILE A 3 -5.78 12.16 11.00
C ILE A 3 -5.89 13.22 12.11
N ARG A 4 -7.11 13.42 12.64
CA ARG A 4 -7.40 14.37 13.72
C ARG A 4 -6.53 14.11 14.96
N ILE A 5 -6.29 12.85 15.29
CA ILE A 5 -5.43 12.48 16.43
C ILE A 5 -3.98 12.84 16.12
N LEU A 6 -3.46 12.46 14.94
CA LEU A 6 -2.09 12.76 14.52
C LEU A 6 -1.79 14.27 14.51
N ASP A 7 -2.74 15.10 14.06
CA ASP A 7 -2.62 16.57 14.11
C ASP A 7 -2.33 17.07 15.54
N SER A 8 -2.92 16.41 16.54
CA SER A 8 -2.82 16.81 17.96
C SER A 8 -1.65 16.17 18.73
N THR A 9 -1.04 15.10 18.20
CA THR A 9 -0.06 14.29 18.94
C THR A 9 1.32 14.25 18.30
N ALA A 10 1.44 14.18 16.97
CA ALA A 10 2.71 13.87 16.32
C ALA A 10 3.79 14.95 16.59
N HIS A 11 3.40 16.22 16.60
CA HIS A 11 4.28 17.35 16.88
C HIS A 11 4.76 17.42 18.34
N LYS A 12 4.14 16.68 19.27
CA LYS A 12 4.53 16.62 20.69
C LYS A 12 5.63 15.59 20.95
N ILE A 13 5.90 14.71 19.99
CA ILE A 13 6.97 13.71 20.08
C ILE A 13 8.29 14.37 19.67
N PRO A 14 9.39 14.16 20.42
CA PRO A 14 10.70 14.75 20.13
C PRO A 14 11.11 14.59 18.66
N ALA A 15 11.57 15.68 18.05
CA ALA A 15 11.91 15.71 16.63
C ALA A 15 13.19 14.93 16.28
N ASP A 16 14.03 14.65 17.26
CA ASP A 16 15.26 13.87 17.17
C ASP A 16 15.02 12.35 17.34
N LYS A 17 13.76 11.91 17.48
CA LYS A 17 13.40 10.50 17.62
C LYS A 17 12.42 10.06 16.54
N PRO A 18 12.59 8.84 15.98
CA PRO A 18 11.63 8.29 15.01
C PRO A 18 10.24 8.12 15.61
N ARG A 19 9.21 8.43 14.81
CA ARG A 19 7.79 8.27 15.16
C ARG A 19 7.22 7.08 14.39
N TYR A 20 6.77 6.07 15.12
CA TYR A 20 6.21 4.84 14.56
C TYR A 20 4.68 4.82 14.70
N LEU A 21 3.96 4.72 13.59
CA LEU A 21 2.50 4.56 13.57
C LEU A 21 2.13 3.10 13.32
N MET A 22 1.71 2.43 14.40
CA MET A 22 1.43 1.00 14.37
C MET A 22 0.11 0.66 13.66
N GLY A 23 0.14 -0.36 12.80
CA GLY A 23 -1.06 -0.95 12.20
C GLY A 23 -1.71 -0.17 11.05
N VAL A 24 -1.01 0.83 10.49
CA VAL A 24 -1.50 1.65 9.37
C VAL A 24 -0.78 1.25 8.09
N GLY A 25 -1.54 0.97 7.02
CA GLY A 25 -0.95 0.43 5.79
C GLY A 25 -1.65 0.77 4.48
N LYS A 26 -2.76 1.52 4.51
CA LYS A 26 -3.38 1.98 3.26
C LYS A 26 -2.47 3.04 2.64
N PRO A 27 -2.20 3.01 1.32
CA PRO A 27 -1.27 3.96 0.70
C PRO A 27 -1.62 5.44 0.99
N GLU A 28 -2.90 5.79 0.94
CA GLU A 28 -3.41 7.14 1.26
C GLU A 28 -3.11 7.55 2.71
N ASP A 29 -3.31 6.63 3.66
CA ASP A 29 -3.09 6.88 5.09
C ASP A 29 -1.61 7.05 5.41
N ILE A 30 -0.73 6.28 4.74
CA ILE A 30 0.73 6.42 4.87
C ILE A 30 1.16 7.82 4.42
N VAL A 31 0.71 8.29 3.26
CA VAL A 31 1.05 9.63 2.75
C VAL A 31 0.62 10.72 3.73
N GLU A 32 -0.59 10.60 4.27
CA GLU A 32 -1.13 11.60 5.19
C GLU A 32 -0.47 11.59 6.57
N ALA A 33 -0.04 10.42 7.04
CA ALA A 33 0.74 10.28 8.26
C ALA A 33 2.18 10.79 8.10
N VAL A 34 2.83 10.56 6.96
CA VAL A 34 4.15 11.13 6.65
C VAL A 34 4.10 12.65 6.65
N ARG A 35 3.05 13.27 6.08
CA ARG A 35 2.83 14.73 6.15
C ARG A 35 2.74 15.27 7.59
N ARG A 36 2.44 14.42 8.57
CA ARG A 36 2.36 14.75 10.01
C ARG A 36 3.60 14.35 10.80
N GLY A 37 4.65 13.89 10.12
CA GLY A 37 5.94 13.57 10.74
C GLY A 37 6.07 12.15 11.26
N ILE A 38 5.23 11.22 10.80
CA ILE A 38 5.44 9.79 11.06
C ILE A 38 6.53 9.24 10.14
N ASP A 39 7.43 8.44 10.70
CA ASP A 39 8.63 7.94 10.03
C ASP A 39 8.56 6.43 9.72
N MET A 40 7.80 5.67 10.51
CA MET A 40 7.73 4.21 10.39
C MET A 40 6.29 3.70 10.43
N PHE A 41 6.05 2.57 9.75
CA PHE A 41 4.74 1.94 9.59
C PHE A 41 4.86 0.42 9.56
N ASP A 42 3.82 -0.26 10.01
CA ASP A 42 3.61 -1.69 9.82
C ASP A 42 2.14 -1.97 9.48
N CYS A 43 1.91 -2.95 8.61
CA CYS A 43 0.56 -3.42 8.35
C CYS A 43 0.55 -4.78 7.66
N VAL A 44 -0.39 -5.64 8.05
CA VAL A 44 -0.63 -6.92 7.37
C VAL A 44 -1.40 -6.77 6.05
N MET A 45 -1.92 -5.57 5.75
CA MET A 45 -2.82 -5.32 4.63
C MET A 45 -2.25 -5.79 3.28
N PRO A 46 -1.00 -5.49 2.88
CA PRO A 46 -0.48 -5.92 1.59
C PRO A 46 -0.49 -7.44 1.43
N THR A 47 -0.02 -8.18 2.44
CA THR A 47 0.07 -9.64 2.37
C THR A 47 -1.31 -10.30 2.46
N ARG A 48 -2.21 -9.79 3.32
CA ARG A 48 -3.57 -10.31 3.46
C ARG A 48 -4.40 -10.06 2.21
N ASN A 49 -4.29 -8.87 1.60
CA ASN A 49 -5.00 -8.53 0.38
C ASN A 49 -4.53 -9.37 -0.80
N ALA A 50 -3.21 -9.56 -0.96
CA ALA A 50 -2.65 -10.38 -2.02
C ALA A 50 -3.18 -11.82 -1.98
N ARG A 51 -3.21 -12.46 -0.79
CA ARG A 51 -3.79 -13.80 -0.62
C ARG A 51 -5.28 -13.88 -0.98
N ASN A 52 -6.00 -12.76 -0.89
CA ASN A 52 -7.40 -12.65 -1.28
C ASN A 52 -7.60 -12.06 -2.70
N GLY A 53 -6.54 -11.99 -3.51
CA GLY A 53 -6.59 -11.54 -4.90
C GLY A 53 -6.78 -10.04 -5.09
N HIS A 54 -6.45 -9.22 -4.08
CA HIS A 54 -6.46 -7.76 -4.16
C HIS A 54 -5.02 -7.26 -4.19
N LEU A 55 -4.61 -6.68 -5.31
CA LEU A 55 -3.23 -6.31 -5.59
C LEU A 55 -3.14 -4.79 -5.74
N PHE A 56 -2.27 -4.17 -4.95
CA PHE A 56 -2.00 -2.74 -5.06
C PHE A 56 -1.18 -2.46 -6.31
N VAL A 57 -1.61 -1.45 -7.06
CA VAL A 57 -0.95 -0.92 -8.25
C VAL A 57 -0.97 0.61 -8.18
N THR A 58 -0.21 1.28 -9.04
CA THR A 58 -0.08 2.74 -9.05
C THR A 58 -1.44 3.43 -9.17
N GLU A 59 -2.32 2.92 -10.03
CA GLU A 59 -3.65 3.48 -10.29
C GLU A 59 -4.76 2.87 -9.39
N GLY A 60 -4.40 2.25 -8.27
CA GLY A 60 -5.35 1.75 -7.26
C GLY A 60 -5.20 0.26 -6.94
N VAL A 61 -6.30 -0.48 -7.02
CA VAL A 61 -6.34 -1.91 -6.62
C VAL A 61 -6.92 -2.76 -7.74
N ILE A 62 -6.15 -3.78 -8.15
CA ILE A 62 -6.61 -4.83 -9.06
C ILE A 62 -7.22 -5.97 -8.25
N LYS A 63 -8.42 -6.39 -8.66
CA LYS A 63 -9.06 -7.63 -8.21
C LYS A 63 -8.76 -8.72 -9.23
N ILE A 64 -7.66 -9.45 -9.04
CA ILE A 64 -7.08 -10.32 -10.09
C ILE A 64 -8.03 -11.44 -10.52
N ARG A 65 -8.90 -11.90 -9.61
CA ARG A 65 -9.93 -12.92 -9.88
C ARG A 65 -11.06 -12.46 -10.81
N ASN A 66 -11.12 -11.18 -11.20
CA ASN A 66 -12.13 -10.68 -12.11
C ASN A 66 -11.92 -11.27 -13.53
N SER A 67 -13.00 -11.71 -14.18
CA SER A 67 -12.97 -12.34 -15.50
C SER A 67 -12.30 -11.51 -16.58
N ARG A 68 -12.30 -10.18 -16.47
CA ARG A 68 -11.63 -9.27 -17.42
C ARG A 68 -10.12 -9.53 -17.56
N HIS A 69 -9.48 -10.13 -16.55
CA HIS A 69 -8.04 -10.39 -16.55
C HIS A 69 -7.66 -11.74 -17.17
N LYS A 70 -8.63 -12.61 -17.47
CA LYS A 70 -8.38 -13.98 -17.96
C LYS A 70 -7.50 -14.07 -19.22
N THR A 71 -7.60 -13.08 -20.10
CA THR A 71 -6.84 -13.03 -21.36
C THR A 71 -5.88 -11.83 -21.41
N ASP A 72 -5.72 -11.11 -20.30
CA ASP A 72 -4.88 -9.93 -20.23
C ASP A 72 -3.41 -10.34 -20.03
N THR A 73 -2.63 -10.25 -21.10
CA THR A 73 -1.20 -10.62 -21.10
C THR A 73 -0.29 -9.54 -20.55
N GLY A 74 -0.82 -8.38 -20.14
CA GLY A 74 -0.06 -7.31 -19.52
C GLY A 74 0.38 -7.62 -18.08
N PRO A 75 1.34 -6.86 -17.53
CA PRO A 75 1.77 -7.00 -16.14
C PRO A 75 0.70 -6.49 -15.17
N LEU A 76 0.84 -6.73 -13.86
CA LEU A 76 -0.06 -6.11 -12.87
C LEU A 76 -0.03 -4.58 -12.96
N ASP A 77 1.16 -4.00 -12.97
CA ASP A 77 1.42 -2.57 -13.03
C ASP A 77 2.62 -2.30 -13.94
N GLU A 78 2.44 -1.48 -14.97
CA GLU A 78 3.47 -1.11 -15.95
C GLU A 78 4.59 -0.25 -15.34
N LYS A 79 4.31 0.44 -14.24
CA LYS A 79 5.27 1.31 -13.54
C LYS A 79 6.06 0.56 -12.45
N CYS A 80 5.75 -0.72 -12.21
CA CYS A 80 6.35 -1.50 -11.15
C CYS A 80 7.50 -2.38 -11.68
N ASP A 81 8.64 -2.32 -11.00
CA ASP A 81 9.87 -3.01 -11.38
C ASP A 81 10.13 -4.31 -10.59
N CYS A 82 9.15 -4.79 -9.84
CA CYS A 82 9.28 -6.00 -9.03
C CYS A 82 9.36 -7.27 -9.90
N TYR A 83 9.83 -8.37 -9.28
CA TYR A 83 9.95 -9.67 -9.96
C TYR A 83 8.62 -10.12 -10.61
N THR A 84 7.49 -9.96 -9.91
CA THR A 84 6.20 -10.42 -10.42
C THR A 84 5.77 -9.66 -11.68
N CYS A 85 5.84 -8.33 -11.67
CA CYS A 85 5.44 -7.50 -12.81
C CYS A 85 6.35 -7.69 -14.03
N LYS A 86 7.62 -8.05 -13.82
CA LYS A 86 8.57 -8.31 -14.91
C LYS A 86 8.43 -9.69 -15.58
N ASN A 87 7.82 -10.67 -14.88
CA ASN A 87 7.86 -12.07 -15.32
C ASN A 87 6.48 -12.72 -15.51
N TYR A 88 5.40 -12.13 -15.01
CA TYR A 88 4.07 -12.73 -15.07
C TYR A 88 3.01 -11.75 -15.58
N SER A 89 2.07 -12.28 -16.36
CA SER A 89 0.90 -11.53 -16.82
C SER A 89 -0.27 -11.60 -15.84
N ARG A 90 -1.24 -10.69 -15.97
CA ARG A 90 -2.51 -10.75 -15.23
C ARG A 90 -3.32 -12.03 -15.52
N SER A 91 -3.19 -12.58 -16.73
CA SER A 91 -3.83 -13.84 -17.11
C SER A 91 -3.18 -15.09 -16.50
N TYR A 92 -1.88 -15.01 -16.16
CA TYR A 92 -1.15 -16.09 -15.50
C TYR A 92 -1.47 -16.16 -14.00
N LEU A 93 -1.63 -14.99 -13.37
CA LEU A 93 -1.90 -14.82 -11.94
C LEU A 93 -3.38 -15.03 -11.57
#